data_AF-A0A2V9WGW9-F1
#
_entry.id   AF-A0A2V9WGW9-F1
#
_cell.length_a   1.000
_cell.length_b   1.000
_cell.length_c   1.000
_cell.angle_alpha   90.00
_cell.angle_beta   90.00
_cell.angle_gamma   90.00
#
_symmetry.space_group_name_H-M   'P 1'
#
loop_
_entity.id
_entity.type
_entity.pdbx_description
1 polymer ?
#
loop_
_entity_poly.entity_id
_entity_poly.type
_entity_poly.pdbx_seq_one_letter_code
_entity_poly.pdbx_strand_id
1 'polypeptide(L)' 'MKDPFIREKFTKEQSFARKLAREYFEKYPKDRYQTEIESWRKLQSENIEFTVKRLRRPKA' A
#
# COMPACT_ATOMS: atom_id res chain seq x y z
N MET A 1 -2.47 10.42 21.57
CA MET A 1 -3.18 9.39 20.77
C MET A 1 -2.16 8.68 19.89
N LYS A 2 -2.26 7.36 19.74
CA LYS A 2 -1.37 6.57 18.88
C LYS A 2 -1.89 6.62 17.44
N ASP A 3 -1.00 6.80 16.46
CA ASP A 3 -1.35 6.74 15.04
C ASP A 3 -2.11 5.43 14.74
N PRO A 4 -3.38 5.47 14.27
CA PRO A 4 -4.16 4.28 13.98
C PRO A 4 -3.74 3.59 12.68
N PHE A 5 -2.87 4.22 11.89
CA PHE A 5 -2.41 3.71 10.62
C PHE A 5 -1.23 2.75 10.77
N ILE A 6 -1.16 1.78 9.88
CA ILE A 6 0.05 1.01 9.61
C ILE A 6 0.57 1.39 8.22
N ARG A 7 1.89 1.26 8.05
CA ARG A 7 2.59 1.52 6.81
C ARG A 7 3.46 0.32 6.46
N GLU A 8 3.29 -0.20 5.26
CA GLU A 8 4.05 -1.33 4.74
C GLU A 8 4.75 -0.90 3.45
N LYS A 9 6.06 -1.11 3.38
CA LYS A 9 6.89 -0.75 2.24
C LYS A 9 7.22 -1.98 1.41
N PHE A 10 7.09 -1.86 0.10
CA PHE A 10 7.38 -2.92 -0.86
C PHE A 10 8.31 -2.41 -1.96
N THR A 11 9.18 -3.30 -2.45
CA THR A 11 10.00 -3.07 -3.63
C THR A 11 9.80 -4.23 -4.60
N LYS A 12 9.27 -3.95 -5.79
CA LYS A 12 8.94 -4.94 -6.82
C LYS A 12 9.14 -4.33 -8.21
N GLU A 13 9.36 -5.17 -9.21
CA GLU A 13 9.29 -4.74 -10.61
C GLU A 13 7.90 -4.13 -10.90
N GLN A 14 7.84 -3.13 -11.79
CA GLN A 14 6.65 -2.31 -12.04
C GLN A 14 5.37 -3.13 -12.26
N SER A 15 5.40 -4.21 -13.05
CA SER A 15 4.22 -5.03 -13.32
C SER A 15 3.72 -5.73 -12.05
N PHE A 16 4.64 -6.27 -11.25
CA PHE A 16 4.34 -6.92 -9.96
C PHE A 16 3.92 -5.93 -8.89
N ALA A 17 4.45 -4.70 -8.90
CA ALA A 17 4.06 -3.64 -7.96
C ALA A 17 2.57 -3.29 -8.12
N ARG A 18 2.09 -3.14 -9.37
CA ARG A 18 0.68 -2.88 -9.66
C ARG A 18 -0.21 -4.05 -9.23
N LYS A 19 0.21 -5.29 -9.51
CA LYS A 19 -0.51 -6.50 -9.11
C LYS A 19 -0.65 -6.57 -7.58
N LEU A 20 0.47 -6.40 -6.86
CA LEU A 20 0.46 -6.41 -5.39
C LEU A 20 -0.43 -5.32 -4.82
N ALA A 21 -0.36 -4.09 -5.35
CA ALA A 21 -1.22 -3.01 -4.92
C ALA A 21 -2.70 -3.38 -5.10
N ARG A 22 -3.08 -3.96 -6.25
CA ARG A 22 -4.47 -4.42 -6.47
C ARG A 22 -4.91 -5.46 -5.45
N GLU A 23 -4.12 -6.52 -5.26
CA GLU A 23 -4.41 -7.58 -4.27
C GLU A 23 -4.51 -7.00 -2.84
N TYR A 24 -3.69 -6.00 -2.52
CA TYR A 24 -3.73 -5.32 -1.23
C TYR A 24 -5.03 -4.53 -1.06
N PHE A 25 -5.51 -3.83 -2.09
CA PHE A 25 -6.79 -3.11 -2.05
C PHE A 25 -8.00 -4.05 -2.03
N GLU A 26 -7.91 -5.24 -2.63
CA GLU A 26 -8.94 -6.29 -2.52
C GLU A 26 -9.02 -6.82 -1.09
N LYS A 27 -7.86 -7.06 -0.45
CA LYS A 27 -7.79 -7.53 0.95
C LYS A 27 -8.17 -6.46 1.99
N TYR A 28 -7.77 -5.21 1.73
CA TYR A 28 -8.04 -4.07 2.60
C TYR A 28 -8.70 -2.94 1.79
N PRO A 29 -10.02 -3.03 1.56
CA PRO A 29 -10.74 -2.03 0.79
C PRO A 29 -10.60 -0.61 1.33
N LYS A 30 -10.50 0.38 0.43
CA LYS A 30 -10.31 1.81 0.79
C LYS A 30 -11.45 2.35 1.66
N ASP A 31 -12.68 1.95 1.35
CA ASP A 31 -13.87 2.33 2.11
C ASP A 31 -13.76 1.86 3.57
N ARG A 32 -13.30 0.63 3.87
CA ARG A 32 -13.23 0.11 5.24
C ARG A 32 -11.93 0.44 5.97
N TYR A 33 -10.81 0.45 5.26
CA TYR A 33 -9.47 0.56 5.86
C TYR A 33 -8.76 1.87 5.55
N GLN A 34 -9.36 2.79 4.80
CA GLN A 34 -8.67 3.99 4.30
C GLN A 34 -7.30 3.64 3.67
N THR A 35 -7.27 2.52 2.94
CA THR A 35 -6.06 2.04 2.28
C THR A 35 -5.67 3.00 1.15
N GLU A 36 -4.41 3.42 1.14
CA GLU A 36 -3.85 4.37 0.19
C GLU A 36 -2.38 4.05 -0.12
N ILE A 37 -1.91 4.40 -1.31
CA ILE A 37 -0.48 4.45 -1.62
C ILE A 37 0.04 5.79 -1.11
N GLU A 38 0.75 5.78 0.03
CA GLU A 38 1.24 7.00 0.68
C GLU A 38 2.41 7.62 -0.10
N SER A 39 3.30 6.78 -0.63
CA SER A 39 4.44 7.21 -1.43
C SER A 39 4.84 6.13 -2.43
N TRP A 40 5.38 6.55 -3.56
CA TRP A 40 6.03 5.64 -4.50
C TRP A 40 7.15 6.36 -5.25
N ARG A 41 8.15 5.59 -5.68
CA ARG A 41 9.22 6.06 -6.56
C ARG A 41 9.70 4.93 -7.46
N LYS A 42 10.16 5.29 -8.66
CA LYS A 42 10.91 4.37 -9.52
C LYS A 42 12.34 4.25 -9.00
N LEU A 43 12.86 3.04 -9.01
CA LEU A 43 14.26 2.73 -8.76
C LEU A 43 14.96 2.40 -10.08
N GLN A 44 16.27 2.18 -10.01
CA GLN A 44 17.02 1.61 -11.13
C GLN A 44 16.50 0.18 -11.43
N SER A 45 16.59 -0.23 -12.70
CA SER A 45 16.20 -1.58 -13.16
C SER A 45 14.69 -1.91 -13.08
N GLU A 46 13.82 -1.01 -13.58
CA GLU A 46 12.35 -1.20 -13.68
C GLU A 46 11.61 -1.51 -12.36
N ASN A 47 12.28 -1.34 -11.22
CA ASN A 47 11.67 -1.54 -9.91
C ASN A 47 10.92 -0.30 -9.44
N ILE A 48 9.85 -0.52 -8.69
CA ILE A 48 9.10 0.49 -7.96
C ILE A 48 9.17 0.16 -6.48
N GLU A 49 9.57 1.16 -5.69
CA GLU A 49 9.38 1.16 -4.25
C GLU A 49 8.11 1.93 -3.93
N PHE A 50 7.22 1.35 -3.12
CA PHE A 50 6.00 2.03 -2.69
C PHE A 50 5.64 1.68 -1.25
N THR A 51 4.98 2.62 -0.58
CA THR A 51 4.46 2.45 0.78
C THR A 51 2.95 2.46 0.73
N VAL A 52 2.33 1.41 1.25
CA VAL A 52 0.87 1.35 1.46
C VAL A 52 0.57 1.75 2.89
N LYS A 53 -0.39 2.64 3.07
CA LYS A 53 -0.93 3.06 4.37
C LYS A 53 -2.35 2.53 4.50
N ARG A 54 -2.71 2.00 5.67
CA ARG A 54 -4.09 1.64 5.99
C ARG A 54 -4.36 1.74 7.48
N LEU A 55 -5.62 1.78 7.87
CA LEU A 55 -6.03 1.62 9.25
C LEU A 55 -5.67 0.22 9.77
N ARG A 56 -5.28 0.15 11.04
CA ARG A 56 -5.00 -1.12 11.72
C ARG A 56 -6.26 -1.97 11.88
N ARG A 57 -7.40 -1.33 12.09
CA ARG A 57 -8.73 -1.94 12.24
C ARG A 57 -9.68 -1.31 11.21
N PRO A 58 -10.66 -2.05 10.66
CA PRO A 58 -11.65 -1.47 9.77
C PRO A 58 -12.46 -0.42 10.53
N LYS A 59 -12.87 0.63 9.83
CA LYS A 59 -13.88 1.56 10.35
C LYS A 59 -15.23 0.84 10.44
N ALA A 60 -16.03 1.20 11.44
CA ALA A 60 -17.41 0.76 11.60
C ALA A 60 -18.28 1.27 10.44
#